data_AF-A0A1V2TKJ7-F1
#
_entry.id   AF-A0A1V2TKJ7-F1
#
_cell.length_a   1.000
_cell.length_b   1.000
_cell.length_c   1.000
_cell.angle_alpha   90.00
_cell.angle_beta   90.00
_cell.angle_gamma   90.00
#
_symmetry.space_group_name_H-M   'P 1'
#
loop_
_entity.id
_entity.type
_entity.pdbx_description
1 polymer ?
#
loop_
_entity_poly.entity_id
_entity_poly.type
_entity_poly.pdbx_seq_one_letter_code
_entity_poly.pdbx_strand_id
1 'polypeptide(L)'
;MRPDRERRMHAILDLERRISTLELPQLGYSTVSEHAETHVLDSTTLAVVMRCTHNTAIVEHAIRAQNDHTIDISTDRDILTVTLRPRHRAAGTAERPMP
;
A
#
# COMPACT_ATOMS: atom_id res chain seq x y z
N MET A 1 19.74 14.55 -13.31
CA MET A 1 18.85 13.53 -12.71
C MET A 1 17.89 14.23 -11.76
N ARG A 2 16.59 13.89 -11.77
CA ARG A 2 15.57 14.60 -10.96
C ARG A 2 15.51 13.97 -9.54
N PRO A 3 15.77 14.72 -8.46
CA PRO A 3 15.84 14.20 -7.08
C PRO A 3 14.51 13.65 -6.55
N ASP A 4 13.40 13.91 -7.24
CA ASP A 4 12.07 13.37 -6.92
C ASP A 4 11.92 11.89 -7.29
N ARG A 5 12.65 11.40 -8.31
CA ARG A 5 12.54 10.01 -8.76
C ARG A 5 13.17 9.05 -7.77
N GLU A 6 14.35 9.41 -7.25
CA GLU A 6 15.07 8.59 -6.26
C GLU A 6 14.30 8.48 -4.96
N ARG A 7 13.72 9.60 -4.47
CA ARG A 7 12.86 9.60 -3.29
C ARG A 7 11.65 8.69 -3.44
N ARG A 8 10.97 8.73 -4.59
CA ARG A 8 9.82 7.85 -4.87
C ARG A 8 10.24 6.38 -4.93
N MET A 9 11.37 6.09 -5.55
CA MET A 9 11.92 4.74 -5.59
C MET A 9 12.28 4.20 -4.20
N HIS A 10 12.80 5.04 -3.30
CA HIS A 10 13.03 4.63 -1.91
C HIS A 10 11.71 4.41 -1.16
N ALA A 11 10.70 5.25 -1.40
CA ALA A 11 9.39 5.12 -0.76
C ALA A 11 8.65 3.84 -1.19
N ILE A 12 8.72 3.46 -2.47
CA ILE A 12 8.05 2.24 -2.94
C ILE A 12 8.76 0.97 -2.43
N LEU A 13 10.09 0.97 -2.32
CA LEU A 13 10.85 -0.15 -1.74
C LEU A 13 10.60 -0.29 -0.24
N ASP A 14 10.47 0.83 0.48
CA ASP A 14 10.08 0.80 1.89
C ASP A 14 8.65 0.27 2.07
N LEU A 15 7.72 0.71 1.21
CA LEU A 15 6.35 0.20 1.19
C LEU A 15 6.31 -1.31 0.91
N GLU A 16 7.06 -1.77 -0.09
CA GLU A 16 7.18 -3.19 -0.44
C GLU A 16 7.61 -4.01 0.78
N ARG A 17 8.71 -3.61 1.42
CA ARG A 17 9.23 -4.31 2.60
C ARG A 17 8.21 -4.34 3.72
N ARG A 18 7.56 -3.20 4.00
CA ARG A 18 6.53 -3.10 5.06
C ARG A 18 5.33 -3.98 4.78
N ILE A 19 4.86 -4.03 3.54
CA ILE A 19 3.75 -4.90 3.13
C ILE A 19 4.18 -6.36 3.25
N SER A 20 5.36 -6.72 2.77
CA SER A 20 5.88 -8.09 2.80
C SER A 20 6.00 -8.64 4.22
N THR A 21 6.48 -7.83 5.17
CA THR A 21 6.62 -8.20 6.59
C THR A 21 5.36 -7.96 7.42
N LEU A 22 4.25 -7.57 6.81
CA LEU A 22 3.00 -7.29 7.53
C LEU A 22 2.44 -8.58 8.11
N GLU A 23 2.29 -8.65 9.43
CA GLU A 23 1.66 -9.77 10.10
C GLU A 23 0.13 -9.71 9.94
N LEU A 24 -0.47 -10.88 9.76
CA LEU A 24 -1.90 -11.08 9.56
C LEU A 24 -2.47 -11.86 10.75
N PRO A 25 -2.95 -11.20 11.81
CA PRO A 25 -3.49 -11.87 13.00
C PRO A 25 -4.63 -12.84 12.67
N GLN A 26 -5.42 -12.52 11.65
CA GLN A 26 -6.53 -13.35 11.19
C GLN A 26 -6.09 -14.66 10.52
N LEU A 27 -4.81 -14.77 10.15
CA LEU A 27 -4.20 -15.98 9.56
C LEU A 27 -3.18 -16.62 10.50
N GLY A 28 -3.35 -16.43 11.81
CA GLY A 28 -2.45 -17.03 12.82
C GLY A 28 -1.08 -16.34 12.90
N TYR A 29 -1.04 -15.02 12.67
CA TYR A 29 0.19 -14.21 12.70
C TYR A 29 1.21 -14.51 11.59
N SER A 30 0.80 -15.21 10.53
CA SER A 30 1.62 -15.31 9.31
C SER A 30 1.80 -13.95 8.65
N THR A 31 2.89 -13.78 7.91
CA THR A 31 3.20 -12.58 7.14
C THR A 31 2.52 -12.58 5.76
N VAL A 32 2.33 -11.40 5.16
CA VAL A 32 1.87 -11.29 3.76
C VAL A 32 2.81 -12.05 2.82
N SER A 33 4.12 -12.05 3.05
CA SER A 33 5.11 -12.77 2.23
C SER A 33 4.87 -14.29 2.16
N GLU A 34 4.19 -14.87 3.14
CA GLU A 34 3.83 -16.30 3.16
C GLU A 34 2.59 -16.60 2.31
N HIS A 35 1.72 -15.61 2.09
CA HIS A 35 0.45 -15.76 1.34
C HIS A 35 0.45 -15.08 -0.02
N ALA A 36 1.40 -14.21 -0.28
CA ALA A 36 1.48 -13.40 -1.49
C ALA A 36 2.93 -13.08 -1.86
N GLU A 37 3.16 -12.72 -3.12
CA GLU A 37 4.41 -12.15 -3.60
C GLU A 37 4.25 -10.67 -3.91
N THR A 38 5.19 -9.86 -3.48
CA THR A 38 5.23 -8.42 -3.70
C THR A 38 6.19 -8.09 -4.84
N HIS A 39 5.72 -7.29 -5.81
CA HIS A 39 6.46 -6.93 -7.02
C HIS A 39 6.37 -5.43 -7.26
N VAL A 40 7.50 -4.71 -7.20
CA VAL A 40 7.53 -3.28 -7.54
C VAL A 40 7.43 -3.14 -9.06
N LEU A 41 6.32 -2.57 -9.54
CA LEU A 41 6.10 -2.35 -10.97
C LEU A 41 6.80 -1.07 -11.45
N ASP A 42 6.75 -0.01 -10.64
CA ASP A 42 7.38 1.27 -10.92
C ASP A 42 7.67 2.05 -9.63
N SER A 43 8.16 3.30 -9.75
CA SER A 43 8.50 4.15 -8.60
C SER A 43 7.33 4.54 -7.68
N THR A 44 6.11 4.21 -8.05
CA THR A 44 4.85 4.56 -7.37
C THR A 44 3.88 3.40 -7.24
N THR A 45 4.10 2.29 -7.94
CA THR A 45 3.16 1.16 -8.00
C THR A 45 3.83 -0.14 -7.56
N LEU A 46 3.13 -0.87 -6.70
CA LEU A 46 3.47 -2.20 -6.21
C LEU A 46 2.31 -3.15 -6.53
N ALA A 47 2.61 -4.34 -7.04
CA ALA A 47 1.66 -5.43 -7.14
C ALA A 47 1.87 -6.41 -5.98
N VAL A 48 0.77 -6.89 -5.41
CA VAL A 48 0.74 -7.97 -4.42
C VAL A 48 -0.04 -9.12 -5.04
N VAL A 49 0.66 -10.17 -5.45
CA VAL A 49 0.09 -11.33 -6.14
C VAL A 49 -0.19 -12.42 -5.11
N MET A 50 -1.47 -12.70 -4.87
CA MET A 50 -1.92 -13.67 -3.88
C MET A 50 -1.66 -15.09 -4.36
N ARG A 51 -0.97 -15.89 -3.55
CA ARG A 51 -0.88 -17.35 -3.73
C ARG A 51 -2.22 -18.03 -3.39
N CYS A 52 -2.97 -17.43 -2.48
CA CYS A 52 -4.25 -17.92 -1.97
C CYS A 52 -5.35 -16.87 -2.15
N THR A 53 -6.17 -17.00 -3.19
CA THR A 53 -7.25 -16.05 -3.54
C THR A 53 -8.28 -15.81 -2.42
N HIS A 54 -8.53 -16.80 -1.57
CA HIS A 54 -9.49 -16.67 -0.46
C HIS A 54 -9.01 -15.74 0.66
N ASN A 55 -7.70 -15.46 0.74
CA ASN A 55 -7.11 -14.55 1.73
C ASN A 55 -7.00 -13.10 1.22
N THR A 56 -7.35 -12.84 -0.04
CA THR A 56 -7.21 -11.52 -0.70
C THR A 56 -7.85 -10.40 0.13
N ALA A 57 -9.09 -10.61 0.61
CA ALA A 57 -9.79 -9.59 1.39
C ALA A 57 -9.11 -9.30 2.74
N ILE A 58 -8.52 -10.31 3.37
CA ILE A 58 -7.80 -10.16 4.64
C ILE A 58 -6.51 -9.37 4.42
N VAL A 59 -5.76 -9.72 3.39
CA VAL A 59 -4.52 -9.01 3.01
C VAL A 59 -4.83 -7.57 2.60
N GLU A 60 -5.85 -7.34 1.78
CA GLU A 60 -6.28 -5.99 1.40
C GLU A 60 -6.61 -5.15 2.62
N HIS A 61 -7.43 -5.68 3.54
CA HIS A 61 -7.83 -4.97 4.74
C HIS A 61 -6.64 -4.65 5.64
N ALA A 62 -5.70 -5.58 5.81
CA ALA A 62 -4.50 -5.36 6.61
C ALA A 62 -3.60 -4.28 5.99
N ILE A 63 -3.40 -4.30 4.67
CA ILE A 63 -2.59 -3.28 3.98
C ILE A 63 -3.26 -1.91 4.10
N ARG A 64 -4.59 -1.82 3.93
CA ARG A 64 -5.35 -0.57 4.14
C ARG A 64 -5.20 -0.05 5.56
N ALA A 65 -5.35 -0.92 6.57
CA ALA A 65 -5.28 -0.53 7.98
C ALA A 65 -3.91 0.04 8.38
N GLN A 66 -2.81 -0.43 7.78
CA GLN A 66 -1.47 0.07 8.08
C GLN A 66 -1.05 1.33 7.31
N ASN A 67 -1.67 1.59 6.16
CA ASN A 67 -1.20 2.63 5.21
C ASN A 67 -2.24 3.72 4.93
N ASP A 68 -3.44 3.58 5.51
CA ASP A 68 -4.48 4.60 5.66
C ASP A 68 -4.66 5.44 4.37
N HIS A 69 -4.52 6.77 4.45
CA HIS A 69 -4.67 7.67 3.30
C HIS A 69 -3.46 7.84 2.37
N THR A 70 -2.36 7.09 2.58
CA THR A 70 -1.12 7.29 1.80
C THR A 70 -1.04 6.45 0.53
N ILE A 71 -1.90 5.44 0.41
CA ILE A 71 -1.94 4.53 -0.74
C ILE A 71 -3.36 4.41 -1.30
N ASP A 72 -3.44 4.04 -2.57
CA ASP A 72 -4.64 3.55 -3.21
C ASP A 72 -4.48 2.05 -3.48
N ILE A 73 -5.55 1.27 -3.30
CA ILE A 73 -5.52 -0.17 -3.55
C ILE A 73 -6.66 -0.52 -4.50
N SER A 74 -6.30 -1.17 -5.60
CA SER A 74 -7.22 -1.77 -6.55
C SER A 74 -7.02 -3.28 -6.55
N THR A 75 -8.10 -4.04 -6.41
CA THR A 75 -8.05 -5.50 -6.35
C THR A 75 -8.66 -6.07 -7.63
N ASP A 76 -7.87 -6.84 -8.39
CA ASP A 76 -8.32 -7.63 -9.53
C ASP A 76 -8.05 -9.11 -9.25
N ARG A 77 -9.11 -9.85 -8.87
CA ARG A 77 -9.05 -11.28 -8.51
C ARG A 77 -7.98 -11.59 -7.44
N ASP A 78 -6.83 -12.10 -7.87
CA ASP A 78 -5.68 -12.49 -7.05
C ASP A 78 -4.59 -11.42 -6.97
N ILE A 79 -4.75 -10.28 -7.63
CA ILE A 79 -3.73 -9.22 -7.67
C ILE A 79 -4.26 -7.97 -6.98
N LEU A 80 -3.56 -7.53 -5.93
CA LEU A 80 -3.78 -6.20 -5.36
C LEU A 80 -2.74 -5.25 -5.92
N THR A 81 -3.19 -4.23 -6.63
CA THR A 81 -2.35 -3.13 -7.10
C THR A 81 -2.38 -2.02 -6.06
N VAL A 82 -1.22 -1.72 -5.48
CA VAL A 82 -1.02 -0.68 -4.49
C VAL A 82 -0.29 0.49 -5.14
N THR A 83 -0.89 1.68 -5.12
CA THR A 83 -0.31 2.89 -5.69
C THR A 83 -0.07 3.93 -4.60
N LEU A 84 1.14 4.46 -4.51
CA LEU A 84 1.45 5.60 -3.64
C LEU A 84 0.67 6.82 -4.12
N ARG A 85 -0.17 7.39 -3.25
CA ARG A 85 -0.86 8.64 -3.58
C ARG A 85 0.18 9.77 -3.67
N PRO A 86 0.07 10.69 -4.66
CA PRO A 86 0.82 11.92 -4.59
C PRO A 86 0.44 12.59 -3.27
N ARG A 87 1.43 12.99 -2.45
CA ARG A 87 1.18 13.82 -1.28
C ARG A 87 0.36 15.02 -1.73
N HIS A 88 -0.95 14.98 -1.52
CA HIS A 88 -1.78 16.14 -1.70
C HIS A 88 -1.31 17.10 -0.62
N ARG A 89 -0.58 18.14 -1.01
CA ARG A 89 -0.31 19.30 -0.16
C ARG A 89 -1.67 19.66 0.42
N ALA A 90 -1.84 19.50 1.73
CA ALA A 90 -3.05 19.93 2.41
C ALA A 90 -3.35 21.35 1.92
N ALA A 91 -4.47 21.50 1.19
CA ALA A 91 -5.00 22.80 0.89
C ALA A 91 -5.24 23.47 2.25
N GLY A 92 -4.78 24.70 2.37
CA GLY A 92 -4.68 25.42 3.63
C GLY A 92 -5.98 25.41 4.43
N THR A 93 -5.79 25.26 5.73
CA THR A 93 -6.44 25.95 6.83
C THR A 93 -7.55 26.97 6.47
N ALA A 94 -8.69 26.77 7.15
CA ALA A 94 -9.67 27.75 7.64
C ALA A 94 -10.56 28.49 6.63
N GLU A 95 -11.87 28.17 6.68
CA GLU A 95 -12.92 29.18 6.87
C GLU A 95 -13.99 28.61 7.81
N ARG A 96 -14.07 29.17 9.04
CA ARG A 96 -15.19 28.96 9.97
C ARG A 96 -16.39 29.74 9.43
N PRO A 97 -17.59 29.16 9.30
CA PRO A 97 -18.80 29.97 9.27
C PRO A 97 -19.18 30.35 10.71
N MET A 98 -19.09 31.64 11.04
CA MET A 98 -19.79 32.23 12.19
C MET A 98 -21.04 32.96 11.68
N PRO A 99 -22.22 32.74 12.26
CA PRO A 99 -23.26 33.76 12.35
C PRO A 99 -22.96 34.75 13.49
#